data_AF-A0A2T6CAQ8-F1
#
_entry.id   AF-A0A2T6CAQ8-F1
#
_cell.length_a   1.000
_cell.length_b   1.000
_cell.length_c   1.000
_cell.angle_alpha   90.00
_cell.angle_beta   90.00
_cell.angle_gamma   90.00
#
_symmetry.space_group_name_H-M   'P 1'
#
loop_
_entity.id
_entity.type
_entity.pdbx_description
1 polymer ?
#
loop_
_entity_poly.entity_id
_entity_poly.type
_entity_poly.pdbx_seq_one_letter_code
_entity_poly.pdbx_strand_id
1 'polypeptide(L)'
;MRIRVKNPAANQDFTEYVMGIAEETVRFPGIAQCFGIVGLFGGRMLCVHVSPGTTEEEMDTIFANLNLMGGDNVLDWYIIGPFDEHFAVGSALWRSKKDIKKTFRQHFPKKARFHIMDVTAERSAKVLFEGNMWPIGAIDIRVVRNSFSLAFAYKEGRLSVTTWTPLDLTKFKRL
;
A
#
# COMPACT_ATOMS: atom_id res chain seq x y z
N MET A 1 14.06 2.66 15.49
CA MET A 1 13.21 1.81 14.64
C MET A 1 11.73 2.14 14.87
N ARG A 2 11.00 2.63 13.86
CA ARG A 2 9.58 3.04 13.96
C ARG A 2 8.56 1.97 13.54
N ILE A 3 9.03 0.90 12.90
CA ILE A 3 8.18 -0.17 12.37
C ILE A 3 7.46 -0.89 13.51
N ARG A 4 6.14 -1.03 13.38
CA ARG A 4 5.25 -1.73 14.32
C ARG A 4 4.62 -2.93 13.62
N VAL A 5 4.71 -4.09 14.26
CA VAL A 5 4.06 -5.31 13.79
C VAL A 5 2.75 -5.50 14.56
N LYS A 6 1.62 -5.59 13.86
CA LYS A 6 0.32 -5.91 14.46
C LYS A 6 0.08 -7.42 14.46
N ASN A 7 -0.57 -7.88 15.53
CA ASN A 7 -1.09 -9.25 15.58
C ASN A 7 -2.08 -9.48 14.42
N PRO A 8 -2.14 -10.71 13.87
CA PRO A 8 -3.12 -11.05 12.84
C PRO A 8 -4.55 -10.78 13.28
N ALA A 9 -5.38 -10.29 12.36
CA ALA A 9 -6.82 -10.09 12.57
C ALA A 9 -7.53 -9.98 11.21
N ALA A 10 -8.84 -10.26 11.19
CA ALA A 10 -9.63 -10.19 9.96
C ALA A 10 -9.63 -8.81 9.32
N ASN A 11 -9.88 -7.77 10.12
CA ASN A 11 -10.02 -6.39 9.66
C ASN A 11 -9.02 -5.50 10.38
N GLN A 12 -8.17 -4.80 9.65
CA GLN A 12 -7.12 -3.97 10.23
C GLN A 12 -6.90 -2.63 9.56
N ASP A 13 -6.61 -1.63 10.39
CA ASP A 13 -6.03 -0.36 9.96
C ASP A 13 -4.51 -0.38 10.12
N PHE A 14 -3.81 -0.05 9.03
CA PHE A 14 -2.37 0.03 8.93
C PHE A 14 -1.99 1.48 8.70
N THR A 15 -1.85 2.24 9.78
CA THR A 15 -1.28 3.60 9.73
C THR A 15 0.19 3.55 9.32
N GLU A 16 0.83 4.70 9.07
CA GLU A 16 2.24 4.71 8.66
C GLU A 16 3.14 3.90 9.62
N TYR A 17 4.13 3.24 9.03
CA TYR A 17 5.09 2.36 9.72
C TYR A 17 4.47 1.11 10.35
N VAL A 18 3.25 0.74 9.97
CA VAL A 18 2.59 -0.48 10.45
C VAL A 18 2.69 -1.58 9.41
N MET A 19 2.98 -2.80 9.88
CA MET A 19 2.92 -4.03 9.09
C MET A 19 2.27 -5.18 9.87
N GLY A 20 1.97 -6.28 9.19
CA GLY A 20 1.32 -7.44 9.79
C GLY A 20 0.43 -8.19 8.78
N ILE A 21 -0.53 -8.94 9.33
CA ILE A 21 -1.41 -9.82 8.57
C ILE A 21 -2.87 -9.38 8.71
N ALA A 22 -3.56 -9.19 7.59
CA ALA A 22 -5.01 -9.00 7.55
C ALA A 22 -5.68 -10.18 6.82
N GLU A 23 -6.69 -10.80 7.42
CA GLU A 23 -7.32 -12.00 6.83
C GLU A 23 -8.44 -11.66 5.83
N GLU A 24 -9.06 -10.49 5.95
CA GLU A 24 -10.19 -10.08 5.10
C GLU A 24 -10.00 -8.68 4.53
N THR A 25 -9.78 -7.68 5.40
CA THR A 25 -9.68 -6.28 4.99
C THR A 25 -8.48 -5.60 5.63
N VAL A 26 -7.73 -4.84 4.83
CA VAL A 26 -6.77 -3.85 5.32
C VAL A 26 -7.14 -2.47 4.82
N ARG A 27 -6.98 -1.46 5.66
CA ARG A 27 -7.06 -0.05 5.29
C ARG A 27 -5.71 0.63 5.54
N PHE A 28 -5.24 1.38 4.55
CA PHE A 28 -4.13 2.31 4.64
C PHE A 28 -4.70 3.73 4.70
N PRO A 29 -4.89 4.30 5.90
CA PRO A 29 -5.49 5.61 6.04
C PRO A 29 -4.50 6.72 5.67
N GLY A 30 -5.00 7.80 5.06
CA GLY A 30 -4.23 9.03 4.86
C GLY A 30 -3.03 8.93 3.91
N ILE A 31 -3.14 8.13 2.85
CA ILE A 31 -2.15 8.05 1.77
C ILE A 31 -2.04 9.42 1.08
N ALA A 32 -0.97 10.16 1.38
CA ALA A 32 -0.66 11.46 0.77
C ALA A 32 0.63 11.43 -0.05
N GLN A 33 1.68 10.86 0.54
CA GLN A 33 3.00 10.65 -0.08
C GLN A 33 3.56 9.26 0.27
N CYS A 34 2.79 8.44 0.99
CA CYS A 34 3.14 7.10 1.43
C CYS A 34 2.54 6.04 0.51
N PHE A 35 2.89 4.78 0.68
CA PHE A 35 2.30 3.69 -0.10
C PHE A 35 1.96 2.47 0.76
N GLY A 36 0.94 1.74 0.33
CA GLY A 36 0.60 0.42 0.83
C GLY A 36 1.26 -0.66 -0.01
N ILE A 37 1.79 -1.69 0.63
CA ILE A 37 2.22 -2.94 -0.01
C ILE A 37 1.32 -4.06 0.50
N VAL A 38 0.82 -4.88 -0.41
CA VAL A 38 -0.01 -6.05 -0.11
C VAL A 38 0.43 -7.27 -0.91
N GLY A 39 0.66 -8.38 -0.23
CA GLY A 39 0.85 -9.70 -0.84
C GLY A 39 -0.23 -10.68 -0.38
N LEU A 40 -0.73 -11.54 -1.27
CA LEU A 40 -1.70 -12.59 -0.92
C LEU A 40 -0.99 -13.94 -0.83
N PHE A 41 -1.06 -14.61 0.32
CA PHE A 41 -0.53 -15.95 0.52
C PHE A 41 -1.37 -16.71 1.56
N GLY A 42 -1.69 -17.98 1.31
CA GLY A 42 -2.38 -18.83 2.29
C GLY A 42 -3.74 -18.28 2.76
N GLY A 43 -4.48 -17.58 1.89
CA GLY A 43 -5.78 -16.99 2.24
C GLY A 43 -5.70 -15.75 3.15
N ARG A 44 -4.51 -15.20 3.36
CA ARG A 44 -4.26 -14.00 4.18
C ARG A 44 -3.45 -12.95 3.41
N MET A 45 -3.63 -11.69 3.77
CA MET A 45 -2.88 -10.58 3.21
C MET A 45 -1.72 -10.22 4.13
N LEU A 46 -0.51 -10.21 3.58
CA LEU A 46 0.67 -9.61 4.20
C LEU A 46 0.70 -8.15 3.79
N CYS A 47 0.69 -7.24 4.76
CA CYS A 47 0.49 -5.82 4.50
C CYS A 47 1.59 -4.99 5.16
N VAL A 48 1.92 -3.85 4.55
CA VAL A 48 2.73 -2.80 5.20
C VAL A 48 2.37 -1.43 4.64
N HIS A 49 2.34 -0.43 5.51
CA HIS A 49 2.23 0.98 5.15
C HIS A 49 3.59 1.66 5.31
N VAL A 50 4.18 2.06 4.19
CA VAL A 50 5.51 2.65 4.15
C VAL A 50 5.41 4.16 3.94
N SER A 51 6.08 4.91 4.81
CA SER A 51 6.18 6.37 4.75
C SER A 51 7.43 6.80 3.97
N PRO A 52 7.47 7.99 3.32
CA PRO A 52 8.67 8.53 2.69
C PRO A 52 9.90 8.53 3.59
N GLY A 53 9.73 8.79 4.88
CA GLY A 53 10.84 8.86 5.83
C GLY A 53 11.42 7.52 6.26
N THR A 54 10.99 6.39 5.68
CA THR A 54 11.47 5.04 6.03
C THR A 54 12.96 4.90 5.68
N THR A 55 13.79 4.51 6.65
CA THR A 55 15.24 4.31 6.42
C THR A 55 15.53 2.96 5.74
N GLU A 56 16.77 2.77 5.27
CA GLU A 56 17.22 1.49 4.72
C GLU A 56 17.11 0.35 5.75
N GLU A 57 17.56 0.57 6.98
CA GLU A 57 17.43 -0.40 8.09
C GLU A 57 15.97 -0.77 8.38
N GLU A 58 15.06 0.22 8.37
CA GLU A 58 13.62 -0.03 8.56
C GLU A 58 13.03 -0.81 7.37
N MET A 59 13.49 -0.53 6.15
CA MET A 59 13.09 -1.26 4.96
C MET A 59 13.55 -2.72 5.02
N ASP A 60 14.81 -2.97 5.37
CA ASP A 60 15.34 -4.32 5.57
C ASP A 60 14.54 -5.08 6.64
N THR A 61 14.22 -4.39 7.73
CA THR A 61 13.36 -4.93 8.80
C THR A 61 11.97 -5.29 8.28
N ILE A 62 11.36 -4.44 7.45
CA ILE A 62 10.06 -4.73 6.82
C ILE A 62 10.16 -6.01 5.98
N PHE A 63 11.13 -6.10 5.07
CA PHE A 63 11.24 -7.28 4.18
C PHE A 63 11.60 -8.56 4.95
N ALA A 64 12.44 -8.48 5.98
CA ALA A 64 12.73 -9.60 6.86
C ALA A 64 11.46 -10.11 7.55
N ASN A 65 10.65 -9.21 8.12
CA ASN A 65 9.39 -9.57 8.75
C ASN A 65 8.36 -10.11 7.74
N LEU A 66 8.27 -9.53 6.54
CA LEU A 66 7.40 -10.06 5.47
C LEU A 66 7.80 -11.50 5.10
N ASN A 67 9.10 -11.78 4.98
CA ASN A 67 9.59 -13.13 4.73
C ASN A 67 9.27 -14.09 5.89
N LEU A 68 9.43 -13.67 7.15
CA LEU A 68 9.02 -14.48 8.31
C LEU A 68 7.52 -14.81 8.31
N MET A 69 6.68 -13.94 7.73
CA MET A 69 5.24 -14.16 7.57
C MET A 69 4.87 -15.02 6.34
N GLY A 70 5.86 -15.49 5.58
CA GLY A 70 5.68 -16.29 4.35
C GLY A 70 5.70 -15.48 3.05
N GLY A 71 6.30 -14.29 3.06
CA GLY A 71 6.40 -13.41 1.89
C GLY A 71 7.15 -14.02 0.71
N ASP A 72 8.08 -14.93 0.97
CA ASP A 72 8.79 -15.74 -0.04
C ASP A 72 7.85 -16.62 -0.89
N ASN A 73 6.67 -16.93 -0.36
CA ASN A 73 5.66 -17.73 -1.05
C ASN A 73 4.59 -16.89 -1.77
N VAL A 74 4.60 -15.57 -1.60
CA VAL A 74 3.70 -14.66 -2.32
C VAL A 74 4.11 -14.56 -3.80
N LEU A 75 3.19 -14.89 -4.70
CA LEU A 75 3.42 -14.79 -6.16
C LEU A 75 3.13 -13.40 -6.72
N ASP A 76 2.16 -12.68 -6.15
CA ASP A 76 1.74 -11.37 -6.61
C ASP A 76 1.76 -10.38 -5.44
N TRP A 77 2.63 -9.38 -5.56
CA TRP A 77 2.68 -8.22 -4.68
C TRP A 77 2.08 -7.01 -5.38
N TYR A 78 1.30 -6.24 -4.65
CA TYR A 78 0.64 -5.02 -5.09
C TYR A 78 1.17 -3.85 -4.27
N ILE A 79 1.59 -2.80 -4.96
CA ILE A 79 2.17 -1.60 -4.38
C ILE A 79 1.31 -0.44 -4.87
N ILE A 80 0.75 0.33 -3.94
CA ILE A 80 -0.24 1.35 -4.26
C ILE A 80 0.03 2.64 -3.48
N GLY A 81 0.12 3.76 -4.19
CA GLY A 81 0.40 5.08 -3.63
C GLY A 81 0.66 6.13 -4.71
N PRO A 82 0.73 7.41 -4.35
CA PRO A 82 1.11 8.50 -5.25
C PRO A 82 2.63 8.53 -5.41
N PHE A 83 3.16 7.86 -6.44
CA PHE A 83 4.60 7.61 -6.54
C PHE A 83 5.38 8.85 -6.94
N ASP A 84 4.84 9.67 -7.85
CA ASP A 84 5.50 10.89 -8.28
C ASP A 84 5.72 11.85 -7.08
N GLU A 85 4.73 11.97 -6.19
CA GLU A 85 4.85 12.75 -4.97
C GLU A 85 5.75 12.09 -3.93
N HIS A 86 5.73 10.76 -3.79
CA HIS A 86 6.65 10.04 -2.91
C HIS A 86 8.10 10.30 -3.32
N PHE A 87 8.42 10.12 -4.60
CA PHE A 87 9.78 10.27 -5.14
C PHE A 87 10.31 11.70 -5.03
N ALA A 88 9.42 12.69 -4.97
CA ALA A 88 9.78 14.10 -4.79
C ALA A 88 10.14 14.47 -3.33
N VAL A 89 9.83 13.63 -2.35
CA VAL A 89 10.17 13.91 -0.94
C VAL A 89 11.68 13.79 -0.71
N GLY A 90 12.29 14.81 -0.11
CA GLY A 90 13.75 14.86 0.10
C GLY A 90 14.30 13.67 0.90
N SER A 91 13.51 13.14 1.85
CA SER A 91 13.85 11.99 2.68
C SER A 91 13.47 10.62 2.08
N ALA A 92 12.88 10.57 0.88
CA ALA A 92 12.46 9.31 0.27
C ALA A 92 13.65 8.40 -0.06
N LEU A 93 13.58 7.16 0.46
CA LEU A 93 14.56 6.11 0.15
C LEU A 93 14.47 5.69 -1.31
N TRP A 94 13.26 5.39 -1.79
CA TRP A 94 13.01 5.05 -3.19
C TRP A 94 12.70 6.31 -3.99
N ARG A 95 13.41 6.51 -5.10
CA ARG A 95 13.24 7.69 -5.98
C ARG A 95 12.70 7.32 -7.35
N SER A 96 12.48 6.04 -7.60
CA SER A 96 11.97 5.54 -8.86
C SER A 96 11.33 4.17 -8.70
N LYS A 97 10.49 3.81 -9.67
CA LYS A 97 9.93 2.45 -9.80
C LYS A 97 11.02 1.38 -9.98
N LYS A 98 12.18 1.77 -10.51
CA LYS A 98 13.36 0.89 -10.66
C LYS A 98 13.96 0.53 -9.30
N ASP A 99 13.99 1.46 -8.35
CA ASP A 99 14.49 1.22 -6.99
C ASP A 99 13.60 0.22 -6.26
N ILE A 100 12.29 0.44 -6.33
CA ILE A 100 11.28 -0.50 -5.80
C ILE A 100 11.51 -1.90 -6.38
N LYS A 101 11.58 -2.01 -7.71
CA LYS A 101 11.80 -3.29 -8.37
C LYS A 101 13.11 -3.95 -7.91
N LYS A 102 14.19 -3.18 -7.79
CA LYS A 102 15.50 -3.68 -7.33
C LYS A 102 15.38 -4.26 -5.93
N THR A 103 14.82 -3.53 -4.98
CA THR A 103 14.65 -4.00 -3.59
C THR A 103 13.79 -5.25 -3.54
N PHE A 104 12.62 -5.27 -4.19
CA PHE A 104 11.78 -6.47 -4.23
C PHE A 104 12.48 -7.68 -4.85
N ARG A 105 13.32 -7.49 -5.88
CA ARG A 105 14.12 -8.59 -6.48
C ARG A 105 15.25 -9.09 -5.58
N GLN A 106 15.72 -8.29 -4.62
CA GLN A 106 16.72 -8.71 -3.64
C GLN A 106 16.09 -9.57 -2.54
N HIS A 107 14.84 -9.31 -2.17
CA HIS A 107 14.18 -9.99 -1.03
C HIS A 107 13.22 -11.12 -1.41
N PHE A 108 12.69 -11.14 -2.63
CA PHE A 108 11.70 -12.12 -3.07
C PHE A 108 12.17 -12.95 -4.27
N PRO A 109 11.66 -14.19 -4.43
CA PRO A 109 12.11 -15.09 -5.48
C PRO A 109 11.79 -14.57 -6.88
N LYS A 110 12.54 -15.06 -7.88
CA LYS A 110 12.38 -14.67 -9.30
C LYS A 110 10.96 -14.86 -9.84
N LYS A 111 10.21 -15.85 -9.32
CA LYS A 111 8.83 -16.12 -9.70
C LYS A 111 7.83 -15.05 -9.24
N ALA A 112 8.18 -14.25 -8.23
CA ALA A 112 7.30 -13.20 -7.73
C ALA A 112 7.11 -12.09 -8.78
N ARG A 113 5.87 -11.60 -8.85
CA ARG A 113 5.41 -10.52 -9.71
C ARG A 113 5.05 -9.32 -8.84
N PHE A 114 5.43 -8.13 -9.30
CA PHE A 114 5.24 -6.90 -8.56
C PHE A 114 4.41 -5.98 -9.43
N HIS A 115 3.27 -5.56 -8.90
CA HIS A 115 2.29 -4.73 -9.58
C HIS A 115 2.23 -3.39 -8.86
N ILE A 116 2.34 -2.31 -9.63
CA ILE A 116 2.30 -0.96 -9.10
C ILE A 116 1.08 -0.21 -9.64
N MET A 117 0.37 0.51 -8.77
CA MET A 117 -0.72 1.40 -9.16
C MET A 117 -0.48 2.78 -8.57
N ASP A 118 -0.26 3.73 -9.47
CA ASP A 118 -0.18 5.14 -9.11
C ASP A 118 -1.60 5.68 -8.88
N VAL A 119 -1.82 6.31 -7.72
CA VAL A 119 -3.12 6.88 -7.32
C VAL A 119 -3.11 8.42 -7.23
N THR A 120 -2.13 9.07 -7.85
CA THR A 120 -2.03 10.54 -7.87
C THR A 120 -3.26 11.20 -8.51
N ALA A 121 -3.83 10.58 -9.54
CA ALA A 121 -5.06 11.07 -10.17
C ALA A 121 -6.27 10.97 -9.23
N GLU A 122 -6.43 9.85 -8.54
CA GLU A 122 -7.48 9.60 -7.56
C GLU A 122 -7.36 10.52 -6.34
N ARG A 123 -6.13 10.81 -5.90
CA ARG A 123 -5.84 11.77 -4.84
C ARG A 123 -6.08 13.22 -5.28
N SER A 124 -5.86 13.54 -6.55
CA SER A 124 -6.09 14.90 -7.06
C SER A 124 -7.53 15.13 -7.53
N ALA A 125 -8.36 14.08 -7.56
CA ALA A 125 -9.76 14.17 -7.94
C ALA A 125 -10.53 15.05 -6.94
N LYS A 126 -11.25 16.05 -7.46
CA LYS A 126 -12.18 16.84 -6.65
C LYS A 126 -13.42 15.99 -6.36
N VAL A 127 -13.83 15.93 -5.10
CA VAL A 127 -15.12 15.32 -4.72
C VAL A 127 -16.12 16.43 -4.45
N LEU A 128 -17.35 16.25 -4.93
CA LEU A 128 -18.48 17.11 -4.60
C LEU A 128 -19.04 16.65 -3.25
N PHE A 129 -18.88 17.47 -2.21
CA PHE A 129 -19.68 17.38 -0.99
C PHE A 129 -20.47 18.67 -0.84
N GLU A 130 -21.80 18.56 -0.76
CA GLU A 130 -22.77 19.64 -0.48
C GLU A 130 -22.27 21.06 -0.84
N GLY A 131 -22.04 21.29 -2.14
CA GLY A 131 -21.77 22.63 -2.68
C GLY A 131 -20.32 23.13 -2.59
N ASN A 132 -19.36 22.37 -2.05
CA ASN A 132 -17.96 22.79 -1.97
C ASN A 132 -16.99 21.85 -2.68
N MET A 133 -16.20 22.39 -3.63
CA MET A 133 -15.11 21.67 -4.29
C MET A 133 -13.81 21.84 -3.49
N TRP A 134 -13.22 20.76 -3.02
CA TRP A 134 -11.88 20.77 -2.41
C TRP A 134 -10.98 19.72 -3.07
N PRO A 135 -9.71 20.03 -3.36
CA PRO A 135 -8.73 19.00 -3.68
C PRO A 135 -8.50 18.10 -2.45
N ILE A 136 -8.42 16.79 -2.65
CA ILE A 136 -8.15 15.85 -1.58
C ILE A 136 -6.66 15.93 -1.21
N GLY A 137 -6.35 16.18 0.06
CA GLY A 137 -4.95 16.18 0.54
C GLY A 137 -4.37 14.76 0.68
N ALA A 138 -5.20 13.81 1.12
CA ALA A 138 -4.85 12.42 1.35
C ALA A 138 -6.07 11.50 1.14
N ILE A 139 -5.83 10.28 0.65
CA ILE A 139 -6.89 9.28 0.45
C ILE A 139 -6.70 8.10 1.40
N ASP A 140 -7.80 7.48 1.81
CA ASP A 140 -7.72 6.15 2.40
C ASP A 140 -7.76 5.12 1.27
N ILE A 141 -6.94 4.09 1.38
CA ILE A 141 -6.97 2.93 0.49
C ILE A 141 -7.46 1.72 1.28
N ARG A 142 -8.44 1.01 0.77
CA ARG A 142 -8.92 -0.26 1.33
C ARG A 142 -8.64 -1.38 0.35
N VAL A 143 -8.11 -2.47 0.88
CA VAL A 143 -7.92 -3.72 0.16
C VAL A 143 -8.76 -4.80 0.83
N VAL A 144 -9.61 -5.44 0.03
CA VAL A 144 -10.48 -6.53 0.46
C VAL A 144 -10.03 -7.80 -0.24
N ARG A 145 -9.83 -8.87 0.52
CA ARG A 145 -9.62 -10.20 -0.03
C ARG A 145 -10.96 -10.79 -0.47
N ASN A 146 -11.06 -11.10 -1.76
CA ASN A 146 -12.05 -12.03 -2.30
C ASN A 146 -11.35 -13.39 -2.42
N SER A 147 -12.07 -14.52 -2.33
CA SER A 147 -11.51 -15.88 -2.13
C SER A 147 -10.11 -16.16 -2.72
N PHE A 148 -9.84 -15.72 -3.96
CA PHE A 148 -8.52 -15.86 -4.62
C PHE A 148 -7.96 -14.55 -5.23
N SER A 149 -8.52 -13.39 -4.90
CA SER A 149 -8.12 -12.11 -5.49
C SER A 149 -8.21 -10.96 -4.49
N LEU A 150 -7.69 -9.79 -4.89
CA LEU A 150 -7.75 -8.57 -4.10
C LEU A 150 -8.59 -7.53 -4.84
N ALA A 151 -9.53 -6.91 -4.14
CA ALA A 151 -10.27 -5.74 -4.59
C ALA A 151 -9.72 -4.50 -3.89
N PHE A 152 -9.52 -3.43 -4.64
CA PHE A 152 -8.97 -2.18 -4.15
C PHE A 152 -10.03 -1.09 -4.27
N ALA A 153 -10.15 -0.25 -3.26
CA ALA A 153 -11.02 0.91 -3.27
C ALA A 153 -10.35 2.08 -2.56
N TYR A 154 -10.75 3.29 -2.89
CA TYR A 154 -10.28 4.49 -2.24
C TYR A 154 -11.44 5.38 -1.78
N LYS A 155 -11.17 6.27 -0.85
CA LYS A 155 -12.05 7.38 -0.49
C LYS A 155 -11.21 8.56 -0.01
N GLU A 156 -11.83 9.72 0.12
CA GLU A 156 -11.19 10.84 0.81
C GLU A 156 -10.85 10.46 2.27
N GLY A 157 -9.67 10.86 2.75
CA GLY A 157 -9.20 10.56 4.12
C GLY A 157 -9.97 11.25 5.25
N ARG A 158 -11.07 11.95 4.96
CA ARG A 158 -11.93 12.58 5.97
C ARG A 158 -12.86 11.53 6.58
N LEU A 159 -12.99 11.54 7.91
CA LEU A 159 -13.83 10.59 8.65
C LEU A 159 -15.31 10.68 8.26
N SER A 160 -15.80 11.85 7.86
CA SER A 160 -17.17 12.06 7.41
C SER A 160 -17.50 11.36 6.09
N VAL A 161 -16.49 11.00 5.30
CA VAL A 161 -16.67 10.32 4.02
C VAL A 161 -16.68 8.81 4.25
N THR A 162 -17.82 8.18 4.01
CA THR A 162 -18.02 6.73 4.24
C THR A 162 -18.07 5.92 2.95
N THR A 163 -18.38 6.55 1.82
CA THR A 163 -18.46 5.91 0.50
C THR A 163 -17.07 5.55 -0.03
N TRP A 164 -16.94 4.33 -0.53
CA TRP A 164 -15.72 3.82 -1.15
C TRP A 164 -15.89 3.70 -2.66
N THR A 165 -14.94 4.26 -3.40
CA THR A 165 -14.89 4.17 -4.86
C THR A 165 -13.96 3.02 -5.27
N PRO A 166 -14.42 2.03 -6.05
CA PRO A 166 -13.54 0.97 -6.56
C PRO A 166 -12.40 1.54 -7.42
N LEU A 167 -11.20 1.00 -7.26
CA LEU A 167 -10.06 1.29 -8.13
C LEU A 167 -10.11 0.43 -9.40
N ASP A 168 -9.77 1.04 -10.53
CA ASP A 168 -9.64 0.34 -11.82
C ASP A 168 -8.37 -0.52 -11.83
N LEU A 169 -8.55 -1.83 -11.64
CA LEU A 169 -7.45 -2.79 -11.55
C LEU A 169 -6.59 -2.87 -12.83
N THR A 170 -7.08 -2.39 -13.98
CA THR A 170 -6.28 -2.34 -15.23
C THR A 170 -5.15 -1.31 -15.19
N LYS A 171 -5.20 -0.39 -14.22
CA LYS A 171 -4.13 0.58 -13.96
C LYS A 171 -2.91 -0.04 -13.26
N PHE A 172 -3.02 -1.22 -12.66
CA PHE A 172 -1.86 -1.94 -12.16
C PHE A 172 -0.90 -2.28 -13.32
N LYS A 173 0.34 -1.83 -13.20
CA LYS A 173 1.42 -2.15 -14.14
C LYS A 173 2.43 -3.08 -13.49
N ARG A 174 2.87 -4.09 -14.23
CA ARG A 174 3.94 -4.99 -13.77
C ARG A 174 5.29 -4.28 -13.85
N LEU A 175 6.08 -4.35 -12.78
CA LEU A 175 7.45 -3.80 -12.70
C LEU A 175 8.49 -4.73 -13.35
#